data_AF-A0A2P6PU59-F1
#
_entry.id   AF-A0A2P6PU59-F1
#
_cell.length_a   1.000
_cell.length_b   1.000
_cell.length_c   1.000
_cell.angle_alpha   90.00
_cell.angle_beta   90.00
_cell.angle_gamma   90.00
#
_symmetry.space_group_name_H-M   'P 1'
#
loop_
_entity.id
_entity.type
_entity.pdbx_description
1 polymer ?
#
loop_
_entity_poly.entity_id
_entity_poly.type
_entity_poly.pdbx_seq_one_letter_code
_entity_poly.pdbx_strand_id
1 'polypeptide(L)'
;MLISLQNENRTLWKLGTLPLGLITFYSTTKPLDKSWHVLGLGYNPSISMDEIRNAAVVHFNENMKPWLDITMNQFKPIWEKQVDYDLEFVQGCNFGM
;
A
#
# COMPACT_ATOMS: atom_id res chain seq x y z
N MET A 1 1.40 6.81 -28.38
CA MET A 1 1.13 5.56 -29.13
C MET A 1 2.38 4.67 -29.26
N LEU A 2 3.58 5.22 -29.49
CA LEU A 2 4.85 4.46 -29.54
C LEU A 2 5.27 3.75 -28.23
N ILE A 3 4.97 4.32 -27.06
CA ILE A 3 5.40 3.80 -25.75
C ILE A 3 4.64 2.51 -25.35
N SER A 4 3.42 2.32 -25.87
CA SER A 4 2.62 1.11 -25.63
C SER A 4 3.20 -0.12 -26.33
N LEU A 5 3.76 0.06 -27.52
CA LEU A 5 4.31 -1.04 -28.33
C LEU A 5 5.61 -1.58 -27.74
N GLN A 6 6.40 -0.75 -27.07
CA GLN A 6 7.66 -1.17 -26.44
C GLN A 6 7.49 -2.01 -25.16
N ASN A 7 6.27 -2.14 -24.62
CA ASN A 7 6.02 -2.92 -23.40
C ASN A 7 5.48 -4.35 -23.67
N GLU A 8 5.62 -4.88 -24.89
CA GLU A 8 5.17 -6.24 -25.23
C GLU A 8 5.67 -7.31 -24.25
N ASN A 9 6.92 -7.19 -23.78
CA ASN A 9 7.52 -8.13 -22.83
C ASN A 9 7.30 -7.77 -21.34
N ARG A 10 6.47 -6.77 -21.02
CA ARG A 10 6.25 -6.26 -19.65
C ARG A 10 7.53 -5.85 -18.90
N THR A 11 8.62 -5.61 -19.62
CA THR A 11 9.93 -5.25 -19.05
C THR A 11 9.98 -3.79 -18.60
N LEU A 12 9.13 -2.94 -19.14
CA LEU A 12 9.09 -1.51 -18.85
C LEU A 12 8.14 -1.17 -17.69
N TRP A 13 6.96 -1.80 -17.63
CA TRP A 13 5.92 -1.45 -16.66
C TRP A 13 5.52 -2.66 -15.80
N LYS A 14 5.80 -2.58 -14.49
CA LYS A 14 5.28 -3.54 -13.50
C LYS A 14 3.77 -3.37 -13.35
N LEU A 15 3.05 -4.47 -13.12
CA LEU A 15 1.63 -4.44 -12.73
C LEU A 15 1.43 -3.43 -11.58
N GLY A 16 0.43 -2.56 -11.72
CA GLY A 16 0.15 -1.47 -10.76
C GLY A 16 0.79 -0.12 -11.09
N THR A 17 1.82 -0.05 -11.94
CA THR A 17 2.23 1.23 -12.53
C THR A 17 1.24 1.60 -13.62
N LEU A 18 0.56 2.74 -13.50
CA LEU A 18 -0.42 3.26 -14.46
C LEU A 18 0.31 4.08 -15.54
N PRO A 19 0.82 3.46 -16.62
CA PRO A 19 1.83 4.11 -17.46
C PRO A 19 1.21 5.21 -18.32
N LEU A 20 -0.03 4.98 -18.77
CA LEU A 20 -0.85 5.99 -19.43
C LEU A 20 -1.03 7.23 -18.53
N GLY A 21 -1.31 7.04 -17.24
CA GLY A 21 -1.42 8.16 -16.29
C GLY A 21 -0.11 8.94 -16.17
N LEU A 22 1.02 8.25 -16.07
CA LEU A 22 2.34 8.91 -16.02
C LEU A 22 2.65 9.72 -17.29
N ILE A 23 2.23 9.24 -18.47
CA ILE A 23 2.38 9.98 -19.73
C ILE A 23 1.42 11.17 -19.77
N THR A 24 0.16 10.98 -19.38
CA THR A 24 -0.86 12.05 -19.35
C THR A 24 -0.41 13.22 -18.48
N PHE A 25 0.25 12.94 -17.35
CA PHE A 25 0.72 13.97 -16.42
C PHE A 25 2.23 14.24 -16.51
N TYR A 26 2.88 13.84 -17.60
CA TYR A 26 4.31 14.09 -17.79
C TYR A 26 4.63 15.58 -17.61
N SER A 27 5.69 15.89 -16.86
CA SER A 27 6.12 17.23 -16.42
C SER A 27 5.12 18.09 -15.61
N THR A 28 3.94 17.56 -15.28
CA THR A 28 2.91 18.28 -14.50
C THR A 28 2.73 17.73 -13.07
N THR A 29 3.45 16.68 -12.69
CA THR A 29 3.43 16.13 -11.33
C THR A 29 4.44 16.81 -10.42
N LYS A 30 4.16 16.80 -9.10
CA LYS A 30 5.09 17.19 -8.05
C LYS A 30 5.34 16.01 -7.13
N PRO A 31 6.61 15.71 -6.78
CA PRO A 31 6.89 14.67 -5.80
C PRO A 31 6.33 15.10 -4.44
N LEU A 32 5.71 14.15 -3.75
CA LEU A 32 5.25 14.34 -2.38
C LEU A 32 6.36 13.92 -1.42
N ASP A 33 6.51 14.63 -0.30
CA ASP A 33 7.45 14.21 0.73
C ASP A 33 7.03 12.85 1.31
N LYS A 34 8.00 11.99 1.63
CA LYS A 34 7.74 10.61 2.09
C LYS A 34 6.95 10.56 3.40
N SER A 35 7.03 11.60 4.23
CA SER A 35 6.23 11.71 5.46
C SER A 35 4.72 11.82 5.19
N TRP A 36 4.30 12.18 3.98
CA TRP A 36 2.86 12.19 3.68
C TRP A 36 2.28 10.79 3.52
N HIS A 37 3.07 9.85 3.01
CA HIS A 37 2.55 8.54 2.63
C HIS A 37 3.63 7.47 2.69
N VAL A 38 3.48 6.57 3.67
CA VAL A 38 4.29 5.35 3.78
C VAL A 38 3.50 4.18 3.22
N LEU A 39 4.07 3.53 2.22
CA LEU A 39 3.57 2.30 1.61
C LEU A 39 4.52 1.14 1.88
N GLY A 40 4.02 -0.08 1.73
CA GLY A 40 4.82 -1.31 1.76
C GLY A 40 4.51 -2.24 2.92
N LEU A 41 3.55 -1.89 3.78
CA LEU A 41 3.30 -2.63 5.02
C LEU A 41 2.69 -4.02 4.81
N GLY A 42 2.30 -4.39 3.58
CA GLY A 42 1.87 -5.75 3.24
C GLY A 42 2.89 -6.56 2.41
N TYR A 43 4.14 -6.09 2.25
CA TYR A 43 5.22 -6.92 1.71
C TYR A 43 6.67 -6.60 2.17
N ASN A 44 6.94 -5.40 2.69
CA ASN A 44 8.30 -4.96 3.04
C ASN A 44 8.49 -4.90 4.56
N PRO A 45 9.18 -5.88 5.17
CA PRO A 45 9.38 -5.91 6.61
C PRO A 45 10.41 -4.89 7.11
N SER A 46 11.17 -4.26 6.22
CA SER A 46 12.28 -3.35 6.59
C SER A 46 11.84 -1.90 6.83
N ILE A 47 10.54 -1.59 6.73
CA ILE A 47 10.03 -0.24 6.99
C ILE A 47 10.18 0.10 8.47
N SER A 48 10.73 1.27 8.77
CA SER A 48 10.95 1.71 10.14
C SER A 48 9.64 2.11 10.81
N MET A 49 9.47 1.73 12.08
CA MET A 49 8.34 2.21 12.90
C MET A 49 8.38 3.72 13.09
N ASP A 50 9.54 4.37 13.03
CA ASP A 50 9.65 5.82 13.11
C ASP A 50 9.18 6.50 11.83
N GLU A 51 9.41 5.90 10.66
CA GLU A 51 8.82 6.40 9.41
C GLU A 51 7.30 6.31 9.45
N ILE A 52 6.76 5.18 9.96
CA ILE A 52 5.31 4.97 10.13
C ILE A 52 4.70 5.99 11.10
N ARG A 53 5.34 6.26 12.24
CA ARG A 53 4.85 7.22 13.24
C ARG A 53 4.80 8.65 12.74
N ASN A 54 5.75 9.02 11.88
CA ASN A 54 5.82 10.36 11.28
C ASN A 54 4.98 10.47 10.00
N ALA A 55 4.32 9.39 9.57
CA ALA A 55 3.53 9.36 8.36
C ALA A 55 2.15 10.00 8.56
N ALA A 56 1.68 10.80 7.61
CA ALA A 56 0.29 11.26 7.59
C ALA A 56 -0.67 10.13 7.19
N VAL A 57 -0.27 9.28 6.24
CA VAL A 57 -1.05 8.12 5.77
C VAL A 57 -0.16 6.89 5.70
N VAL A 58 -0.67 5.78 6.22
CA VAL A 58 -0.04 4.46 6.17
C VAL A 58 -0.86 3.53 5.29
N HIS A 59 -0.23 2.94 4.28
CA HIS A 59 -0.90 2.07 3.32
C HIS A 59 -0.35 0.64 3.38
N PHE A 60 -1.21 -0.27 3.85
CA PHE A 60 -1.04 -1.71 3.71
C PHE A 60 -1.32 -2.14 2.27
N ASN A 61 -0.36 -2.03 1.37
CA ASN A 61 -0.44 -2.53 -0.01
C ASN A 61 0.10 -3.97 -0.12
N GLU A 62 -0.18 -4.64 -1.24
CA GLU A 62 0.14 -6.05 -1.50
C GLU A 62 -0.62 -7.06 -0.60
N ASN A 63 -0.14 -8.31 -0.55
CA ASN A 63 -0.90 -9.48 -0.13
C ASN A 63 -1.00 -9.67 1.39
N MET A 64 -0.01 -9.25 2.18
CA MET A 64 0.01 -9.48 3.65
C MET A 64 -0.80 -8.42 4.38
N LYS A 65 -2.08 -8.31 4.03
CA LYS A 65 -3.02 -7.37 4.66
C LYS A 65 -3.21 -7.70 6.15
N PRO A 66 -3.49 -6.70 7.01
CA PRO A 66 -3.60 -6.91 8.45
C PRO A 66 -4.80 -7.75 8.90
N TRP A 67 -5.82 -7.85 8.05
CA TRP A 67 -7.02 -8.68 8.27
C TRP A 67 -6.91 -10.13 7.76
N LEU A 68 -5.71 -10.58 7.37
CA LEU A 68 -5.47 -11.93 6.87
C LEU A 68 -4.48 -12.67 7.77
N ASP A 69 -4.58 -14.00 7.81
CA ASP A 69 -3.69 -14.86 8.59
C ASP A 69 -2.21 -14.79 8.16
N ILE A 70 -1.96 -14.33 6.94
CA ILE A 70 -0.62 -14.14 6.37
C ILE A 70 -0.02 -12.76 6.70
N THR A 71 -0.59 -12.03 7.65
CA THR A 71 -0.17 -10.68 7.98
C THR A 71 1.26 -10.59 8.53
N MET A 72 1.89 -9.44 8.33
CA MET A 72 3.10 -9.08 9.06
C MET A 72 2.75 -8.62 10.47
N ASN A 73 2.97 -9.52 11.44
CA ASN A 73 2.67 -9.30 12.86
C ASN A 73 3.26 -8.00 13.44
N GLN A 74 4.39 -7.53 12.93
CA GLN A 74 4.99 -6.26 13.39
C GLN A 74 4.14 -5.02 13.06
N PHE A 75 3.34 -5.06 11.99
CA PHE A 75 2.52 -3.94 11.54
C PHE A 75 1.03 -4.10 11.91
N LYS A 76 0.59 -5.32 12.24
CA LYS A 76 -0.80 -5.64 12.62
C LYS A 76 -1.37 -4.70 13.70
N PRO A 77 -0.64 -4.36 14.80
CA PRO A 77 -1.19 -3.53 15.86
C PRO A 77 -1.57 -2.10 15.42
N ILE A 78 -0.95 -1.59 14.35
CA ILE A 78 -1.26 -0.26 13.80
C ILE A 78 -2.68 -0.27 13.22
N TRP A 79 -3.06 -1.34 12.53
CA TRP A 79 -4.39 -1.50 11.95
C TRP A 79 -5.42 -1.81 13.03
N GLU A 80 -5.16 -2.77 13.92
CA GLU A 80 -6.09 -3.18 14.99
C GLU A 80 -6.54 -2.01 15.86
N LYS A 81 -5.65 -1.05 16.14
CA LYS A 81 -5.98 0.18 16.89
C LYS A 81 -7.09 1.03 16.22
N GLN A 82 -7.22 0.95 14.90
CA GLN A 82 -8.16 1.76 14.11
C GLN A 82 -9.43 0.99 13.74
N VAL A 83 -9.53 -0.29 14.10
CA VAL A 83 -10.70 -1.12 13.81
C VAL A 83 -11.79 -0.84 14.85
N ASP A 84 -12.99 -0.55 14.36
CA ASP A 84 -14.18 -0.48 15.19
C ASP A 84 -14.76 -1.89 15.36
N TYR A 85 -14.45 -2.52 16.49
CA TYR A 85 -14.91 -3.87 16.83
C TYR A 85 -16.38 -3.93 17.27
N ASP A 86 -17.03 -2.79 17.49
CA ASP A 86 -18.46 -2.72 17.79
C ASP A 86 -19.31 -2.76 16.51
N LEU A 87 -18.69 -2.58 15.34
CA LEU A 87 -19.37 -2.66 14.05
C LEU A 87 -19.79 -4.11 13.73
N GLU A 88 -21.09 -4.33 13.48
CA GLU A 88 -21.67 -5.66 13.19
C GLU A 88 -20.93 -6.40 12.06
N PHE A 89 -20.50 -5.69 11.02
CA PHE A 89 -19.76 -6.28 9.91
C PHE A 89 -18.36 -6.76 10.30
N VAL A 90 -17.71 -6.08 11.25
CA VAL A 90 -16.39 -6.45 11.79
C VAL A 90 -16.56 -7.67 12.71
N GLN A 91 -17.63 -7.73 13.50
CA GLN A 91 -17.93 -8.90 14.34
C GLN A 91 -18.21 -10.16 13.51
N GLY A 92 -18.79 -10.02 12.32
CA GLY A 92 -19.00 -11.12 11.37
C GLY A 92 -17.72 -11.63 10.68
N CYS A 93 -16.60 -10.94 10.84
CA CYS A 93 -15.33 -11.31 10.21
C CYS A 93 -14.48 -12.20 11.14
N ASN A 94 -13.81 -13.20 10.55
CA ASN A 94 -12.95 -14.13 11.29
C ASN A 94 -11.53 -13.56 11.45
N PHE A 95 -11.34 -12.60 12.36
CA PHE A 95 -10.04 -11.97 12.60
C PHE A 95 -9.08 -12.80 13.48
N GLY A 96 -9.49 -13.99 13.93
CA GLY A 96 -8.64 -14.88 14.75
C GLY A 96 -8.10 -14.21 16.02
N MET A 97 -8.94 -13.42 16.70
CA MET A 97 -8.62 -12.79 17.99
C MET A 97 -8.55 -13.82 19.13
#